data_AF-A0A2G0VVH6-F1
#
_entry.id   AF-A0A2G0VVH6-F1
#
_cell.length_a   1.000
_cell.length_b   1.000
_cell.length_c   1.000
_cell.angle_alpha   90.00
_cell.angle_beta   90.00
_cell.angle_gamma   90.00
#
_symmetry.space_group_name_H-M   'P 1'
#
loop_
_entity.id
_entity.type
_entity.pdbx_description
1 polymer ?
#
loop_
_entity_poly.entity_id
_entity_poly.type
_entity_poly.pdbx_seq_one_letter_code
_entity_poly.pdbx_strand_id
1 'polypeptide(L)'
;MALDCIMCGNPAGSREHVFPAAFGGRRKNKGIYCEDHNEGLGHHVKELMKALSYFNASLGVRSDHYDAPQPHQIAQPNGQRFQALHDNIEVAPPPPLSQTPAILGKEAVLAFASIPQRDRWITEQKKKGFEFLSAVTGESRTEYFPTAMSQRLEFGSDEFRCALAYVALTLLSHYFPDVSRLGALSSIKKCILGEELIGDRVWWVDPSRVTVPSDSSFPHVHSVVIEISGATGQATGLITLFKHLCLAVDLGVLPQGAEKRITILIDPLAQRPGLNKDVLEIPGGSPLNVPPREDGRKYLQQMVNQEKPNPVTEILREHRDIHMARLVEDLLPRLLAAQEMNTAERLHHVRMIIDEQGQRILNLLNRGIKMAVEGPLELPSLVIDALKLAIVEDSSTKHGMAERSMGYLILAKSAVMAEAIRHLDAGTMDEDTLQQLFGDGLGIAIATKPVTTAVINTTELRS
;
A
#
# COMPACT_ATOMS: atom_id res chain seq x y z
N MET A 1 13.66 -18.64 -35.43
CA MET A 1 12.37 -19.37 -35.58
C MET A 1 11.40 -18.80 -34.56
N ALA A 2 10.12 -18.67 -34.89
CA ALA A 2 9.11 -18.35 -33.88
C ALA A 2 9.05 -19.51 -32.89
N LEU A 3 9.03 -19.20 -31.59
CA LEU A 3 8.84 -20.20 -30.56
C LEU A 3 7.35 -20.54 -30.46
N ASP A 4 7.03 -21.76 -30.00
CA ASP A 4 5.63 -22.17 -29.80
C ASP A 4 5.10 -21.66 -28.47
N CYS A 5 3.80 -21.38 -28.40
CA CYS A 5 3.08 -21.03 -27.19
C CYS A 5 3.21 -22.17 -26.18
N ILE A 6 3.61 -21.84 -24.95
CA ILE A 6 3.83 -22.85 -23.90
C ILE A 6 2.53 -23.55 -23.46
N MET A 7 1.36 -22.96 -23.73
CA MET A 7 0.06 -23.50 -23.32
C MET A 7 -0.53 -24.47 -24.35
N CYS A 8 -0.47 -24.15 -25.63
CA CYS A 8 -1.17 -24.93 -26.68
C CYS A 8 -0.29 -25.40 -27.86
N GLY A 9 0.98 -24.98 -27.94
CA GLY A 9 1.86 -25.36 -29.05
C GLY A 9 1.66 -24.57 -30.35
N ASN A 10 0.67 -23.67 -30.44
CA ASN A 10 0.51 -22.76 -31.58
C ASN A 10 1.65 -21.71 -31.61
N PRO A 11 1.95 -21.06 -32.75
CA PRO A 11 3.00 -20.04 -32.81
C PRO A 11 2.83 -18.94 -31.74
N ALA A 12 3.90 -18.67 -30.97
CA ALA A 12 3.95 -17.52 -30.07
C ALA A 12 4.24 -16.23 -30.85
N GLY A 13 3.79 -15.11 -30.31
CA GLY A 13 4.02 -13.80 -30.93
C GLY A 13 3.46 -12.61 -30.16
N SER A 14 2.65 -12.86 -29.13
CA SER A 14 2.07 -11.78 -28.32
C SER A 14 3.12 -11.14 -27.43
N ARG A 15 3.06 -9.81 -27.25
CA ARG A 15 3.98 -9.06 -26.39
C ARG A 15 3.57 -9.17 -24.92
N GLU A 16 3.74 -10.36 -24.35
CA GLU A 16 3.44 -10.63 -22.94
C GLU A 16 4.35 -9.82 -22.02
N HIS A 17 3.78 -9.30 -20.93
CA HIS A 17 4.55 -8.66 -19.88
C HIS A 17 5.24 -9.74 -19.03
N VAL A 18 6.57 -9.81 -19.11
CA VAL A 18 7.39 -10.77 -18.36
C VAL A 18 7.28 -10.52 -16.85
N PHE A 19 7.06 -9.26 -16.48
CA PHE A 19 6.79 -8.83 -15.11
C PHE A 19 5.38 -8.22 -15.07
N PRO A 20 4.50 -8.63 -14.15
CA PRO A 20 3.20 -8.01 -13.99
C PRO A 20 3.32 -6.51 -13.77
N ALA A 21 2.38 -5.73 -14.32
CA ALA A 21 2.27 -4.30 -14.03
C ALA A 21 2.12 -4.04 -12.50
N ALA A 22 1.61 -5.02 -11.75
CA ALA A 22 1.54 -4.98 -10.30
C ALA A 22 2.91 -4.85 -9.61
N PHE A 23 4.00 -5.27 -10.26
CA PHE A 23 5.38 -5.17 -9.75
C PHE A 23 6.14 -3.99 -10.37
N GLY A 24 5.45 -3.09 -11.09
CA GLY A 24 6.07 -2.03 -11.90
C GLY A 24 6.56 -2.50 -13.28
N GLY A 25 6.06 -3.65 -13.75
CA GLY A 25 6.66 -4.46 -14.81
C GLY A 25 6.62 -3.92 -16.25
N ARG A 26 7.82 -3.65 -16.79
CA ARG A 26 8.05 -2.96 -18.08
C ARG A 26 8.68 -3.78 -19.20
N ARG A 27 8.92 -5.07 -18.97
CA ARG A 27 9.57 -5.94 -19.95
C ARG A 27 8.56 -6.79 -20.67
N LYS A 28 8.72 -6.90 -22.00
CA LYS A 28 7.85 -7.71 -22.85
C LYS A 28 8.63 -8.82 -23.54
N ASN A 29 8.02 -9.99 -23.70
CA ASN A 29 8.58 -11.10 -24.47
C ASN A 29 7.54 -11.64 -25.46
N LYS A 30 7.95 -11.88 -26.70
CA LYS A 30 7.10 -12.43 -27.78
C LYS A 30 7.10 -13.95 -27.92
N GLY A 31 7.97 -14.64 -27.18
CA GLY A 31 8.25 -16.07 -27.34
C GLY A 31 7.57 -16.99 -26.32
N ILE A 32 6.56 -16.50 -25.58
CA ILE A 32 5.93 -17.26 -24.48
C ILE A 32 4.49 -17.68 -24.84
N TYR A 33 3.64 -16.72 -25.19
CA TYR A 33 2.22 -16.95 -25.46
C TYR A 33 1.80 -16.57 -26.89
N CYS A 34 0.76 -17.25 -27.39
CA CYS A 34 -0.03 -16.75 -28.51
C CYS A 34 -0.97 -15.63 -28.03
N GLU A 35 -1.62 -14.94 -28.97
CA GLU A 35 -2.52 -13.82 -28.66
C GLU A 35 -3.67 -14.24 -27.73
N ASP A 36 -4.38 -15.31 -28.07
CA ASP A 36 -5.50 -15.85 -27.28
C ASP A 36 -5.13 -16.12 -25.81
N HIS A 37 -3.99 -16.78 -25.57
CA HIS A 37 -3.57 -17.10 -24.21
C HIS A 37 -3.06 -15.88 -23.46
N ASN A 38 -2.38 -14.94 -24.13
CA ASN A 38 -1.96 -13.69 -23.51
C ASN A 38 -3.17 -12.86 -23.06
N GLU A 39 -4.21 -12.76 -23.90
CA GLU A 39 -5.45 -12.06 -23.53
C GLU A 39 -6.22 -12.81 -22.42
N GLY A 40 -6.38 -14.12 -22.58
CA GLY A 40 -7.10 -14.97 -21.63
C GLY A 40 -6.46 -15.01 -20.25
N LEU A 41 -5.13 -15.06 -20.15
CA LEU A 41 -4.38 -15.11 -18.89
C LEU A 41 -4.17 -13.74 -18.23
N GLY A 42 -4.56 -12.65 -18.91
CA GLY A 42 -4.47 -11.29 -18.36
C GLY A 42 -5.28 -11.08 -17.08
N HIS A 43 -6.24 -11.96 -16.76
CA HIS A 43 -6.96 -11.92 -15.48
C HIS A 43 -6.05 -12.18 -14.27
N HIS A 44 -5.04 -13.05 -14.39
CA HIS A 44 -4.07 -13.31 -13.31
C HIS A 44 -3.31 -12.04 -12.91
N VAL A 45 -2.93 -11.23 -13.91
CA VAL A 45 -2.29 -9.94 -13.67
C VAL A 45 -3.23 -8.97 -12.95
N LYS A 46 -4.53 -8.95 -13.32
CA LYS A 46 -5.54 -8.12 -12.65
C LYS A 46 -5.73 -8.51 -11.19
N GLU A 47 -5.74 -9.80 -10.87
CA GLU A 47 -5.88 -10.28 -9.49
C GLU A 47 -4.67 -9.90 -8.63
N LEU A 48 -3.44 -9.95 -9.17
CA LEU A 48 -2.27 -9.42 -8.47
C LEU A 48 -2.36 -7.91 -8.27
N MET A 49 -2.78 -7.17 -9.29
CA MET A 49 -2.97 -5.71 -9.17
C MET A 49 -3.99 -5.36 -8.10
N LYS A 50 -5.07 -6.13 -7.98
CA LYS A 50 -6.11 -5.96 -6.95
C LYS A 50 -5.59 -6.33 -5.57
N ALA A 51 -4.90 -7.45 -5.41
CA ALA A 51 -4.38 -7.90 -4.11
C ALA A 51 -3.33 -6.92 -3.56
N LEU A 52 -2.49 -6.36 -4.44
CA LEU A 52 -1.38 -5.46 -4.08
C LEU A 52 -1.74 -3.98 -4.21
N SER A 53 -2.98 -3.63 -4.57
CA SER A 53 -3.36 -2.26 -4.91
C SER A 53 -3.09 -1.26 -3.79
N TYR A 54 -3.39 -1.65 -2.54
CA TYR A 54 -3.14 -0.79 -1.38
C TYR A 54 -1.64 -0.52 -1.20
N PHE A 55 -0.80 -1.54 -1.25
CA PHE A 55 0.65 -1.36 -1.11
C PHE A 55 1.23 -0.56 -2.27
N ASN A 56 0.76 -0.83 -3.49
CA ASN A 56 1.17 -0.08 -4.67
C ASN A 56 0.80 1.40 -4.56
N ALA A 57 -0.43 1.71 -4.13
CA ALA A 57 -0.86 3.09 -3.93
C ALA A 57 -0.10 3.76 -2.77
N SER A 58 0.08 3.06 -1.66
CA SER A 58 0.81 3.55 -0.49
C SER A 58 2.28 3.81 -0.82
N LEU A 59 2.94 2.98 -1.63
CA LEU A 59 4.35 3.18 -1.96
C LEU A 59 4.52 4.19 -3.12
N GLY A 60 3.55 4.26 -4.03
CA GLY A 60 3.62 5.05 -5.25
C GLY A 60 4.08 4.27 -6.47
N VAL A 61 3.73 2.98 -6.55
CA VAL A 61 4.08 2.12 -7.68
C VAL A 61 3.30 2.57 -8.92
N ARG A 62 4.05 2.82 -10.00
CA ARG A 62 3.49 3.18 -11.30
C ARG A 62 3.27 1.93 -12.15
N SER A 63 2.05 1.74 -12.61
CA SER A 63 1.75 0.74 -13.63
C SER A 63 2.15 1.26 -15.01
N ASP A 64 2.60 0.37 -15.89
CA ASP A 64 2.94 0.65 -17.30
C ASP A 64 1.86 1.35 -18.11
N HIS A 65 0.59 1.18 -17.72
CA HIS A 65 -0.53 1.77 -18.42
C HIS A 65 -0.83 3.21 -17.96
N TYR A 66 -0.12 3.72 -16.95
CA TYR A 66 -0.41 5.00 -16.33
C TYR A 66 0.86 5.84 -16.10
N ASP A 67 0.76 7.13 -16.42
CA ASP A 67 1.85 8.08 -16.18
C ASP A 67 2.04 8.44 -14.71
N ALA A 68 1.14 7.99 -13.83
CA ALA A 68 1.18 8.25 -12.39
C ALA A 68 0.69 7.02 -11.59
N PRO A 69 1.08 6.90 -10.31
CA PRO A 69 0.52 5.89 -9.42
C PRO A 69 -1.01 6.03 -9.32
N GLN A 70 -1.69 4.90 -9.17
CA GLN A 70 -3.15 4.89 -9.04
C GLN A 70 -3.54 4.85 -7.57
N PRO A 71 -4.55 5.64 -7.15
CA PRO A 71 -5.04 5.59 -5.78
C PRO A 71 -5.82 4.30 -5.53
N HIS A 72 -5.72 3.77 -4.30
CA HIS A 72 -6.48 2.62 -3.86
C HIS A 72 -7.80 3.05 -3.24
N GLN A 73 -8.91 2.43 -3.66
CA GLN A 73 -10.25 2.76 -3.17
C GLN A 73 -10.55 2.00 -1.86
N ILE A 74 -11.01 2.73 -0.86
CA ILE A 74 -11.41 2.22 0.46
C ILE A 74 -12.90 2.48 0.63
N ALA A 75 -13.67 1.42 0.79
CA ALA A 75 -15.10 1.51 1.12
C ALA A 75 -15.30 1.29 2.62
N GLN A 76 -16.01 2.21 3.29
CA GLN A 76 -16.38 2.07 4.69
C GLN A 76 -17.76 1.42 4.83
N PRO A 77 -18.05 0.72 5.95
CA PRO A 77 -19.37 0.10 6.19
C PRO A 77 -20.55 1.08 6.16
N ASN A 78 -20.31 2.36 6.46
CA ASN A 78 -21.32 3.43 6.41
C ASN A 78 -21.62 3.92 4.98
N GLY A 79 -21.00 3.33 3.95
CA GLY A 79 -21.17 3.69 2.55
C GLY A 79 -20.26 4.83 2.06
N GLN A 80 -19.50 5.47 2.96
CA GLN A 80 -18.48 6.44 2.56
C GLN A 80 -17.36 5.76 1.78
N ARG A 81 -16.76 6.53 0.87
CA ARG A 81 -15.69 6.05 0.00
C ARG A 81 -14.53 7.01 0.04
N PHE A 82 -13.35 6.45 0.27
CA PHE A 82 -12.10 7.16 0.29
C PHE A 82 -11.16 6.59 -0.74
N GLN A 83 -10.14 7.35 -1.07
CA GLN A 83 -9.03 6.87 -1.86
C GLN A 83 -7.71 7.22 -1.19
N ALA A 84 -6.81 6.26 -1.13
CA ALA A 84 -5.50 6.39 -0.53
C ALA A 84 -4.43 6.42 -1.61
N LEU A 85 -3.51 7.37 -1.53
CA LEU A 85 -2.30 7.44 -2.35
C LEU A 85 -1.18 8.03 -1.51
N HIS A 86 -0.05 7.32 -1.44
CA HIS A 86 1.01 7.62 -0.47
C HIS A 86 0.49 7.60 0.97
N ASP A 87 0.67 8.69 1.72
CA ASP A 87 0.11 8.92 3.05
C ASP A 87 -1.15 9.81 3.01
N ASN A 88 -1.57 10.25 1.83
CA ASN A 88 -2.77 11.05 1.67
C ASN A 88 -4.01 10.16 1.52
N ILE A 89 -5.05 10.50 2.27
CA ILE A 89 -6.36 9.88 2.15
C ILE A 89 -7.40 10.99 1.96
N GLU A 90 -8.18 10.87 0.91
CA GLU A 90 -9.16 11.86 0.52
C GLU A 90 -10.47 11.20 0.09
N VAL A 91 -11.54 11.99 0.00
CA VAL A 91 -12.83 11.52 -0.51
C VAL A 91 -12.65 10.97 -1.93
N ALA A 92 -13.09 9.73 -2.14
CA ALA A 92 -13.07 9.13 -3.47
C ALA A 92 -14.12 9.82 -4.36
N PRO A 93 -13.84 9.96 -5.68
CA PRO A 93 -14.88 10.40 -6.60
C PRO A 93 -16.07 9.42 -6.57
N PRO A 94 -17.29 9.91 -6.82
CA PRO A 94 -18.47 9.05 -6.90
C PRO A 94 -18.28 7.94 -7.94
N PRO A 95 -18.94 6.77 -7.76
CA PRO A 95 -18.93 5.75 -8.80
C PRO A 95 -19.48 6.30 -10.13
N PRO A 96 -19.03 5.77 -11.28
CA PRO A 96 -19.54 6.17 -12.59
C PRO A 96 -21.07 6.08 -12.65
N LEU A 97 -21.71 6.99 -13.37
CA LEU A 97 -23.17 7.05 -13.49
C LEU A 97 -23.77 5.77 -14.09
N SER A 98 -23.02 5.06 -14.92
CA SER A 98 -23.39 3.74 -15.44
C SER A 98 -23.53 2.66 -14.36
N GLN A 99 -22.95 2.87 -13.18
CA GLN A 99 -23.00 1.98 -12.03
C GLN A 99 -23.91 2.49 -10.91
N THR A 100 -24.53 3.67 -11.09
CA THR A 100 -25.43 4.30 -10.12
C THR A 100 -26.76 4.70 -10.76
N PRO A 101 -27.54 3.74 -11.30
CA PRO A 101 -28.79 4.06 -11.98
C PRO A 101 -29.82 4.77 -11.08
N ALA A 102 -29.72 4.61 -9.76
CA ALA A 102 -30.64 5.18 -8.78
C ALA A 102 -30.66 6.72 -8.74
N ILE A 103 -29.57 7.38 -9.15
CA ILE A 103 -29.44 8.85 -9.15
C ILE A 103 -29.68 9.47 -10.54
N LEU A 104 -29.87 8.66 -11.59
CA LEU A 104 -30.14 9.17 -12.92
C LEU A 104 -31.51 9.87 -12.97
N GLY A 105 -31.54 11.07 -13.54
CA GLY A 105 -32.75 11.88 -13.65
C GLY A 105 -33.22 12.52 -12.34
N LYS A 106 -32.41 12.49 -11.28
CA LYS A 106 -32.71 13.08 -9.97
C LYS A 106 -31.65 14.09 -9.57
N GLU A 107 -32.01 15.01 -8.69
CA GLU A 107 -31.03 15.82 -7.97
C GLU A 107 -30.25 14.92 -7.00
N ALA A 108 -28.92 15.06 -7.02
CA ALA A 108 -28.02 14.29 -6.17
C ALA A 108 -26.91 15.20 -5.64
N VAL A 109 -26.58 15.04 -4.37
CA VAL A 109 -25.41 15.68 -3.76
C VAL A 109 -24.24 14.71 -3.87
N LEU A 110 -23.17 15.16 -4.52
CA LEU A 110 -21.97 14.37 -4.76
C LEU A 110 -20.79 15.04 -4.07
N ALA A 111 -20.00 14.25 -3.34
CA ALA A 111 -18.80 14.71 -2.67
C ALA A 111 -17.56 14.43 -3.52
N PHE A 112 -16.59 15.34 -3.48
CA PHE A 112 -15.31 15.24 -4.17
C PHE A 112 -14.24 15.82 -3.26
N ALA A 113 -13.02 15.29 -3.32
CA ALA A 113 -11.88 15.82 -2.57
C ALA A 113 -11.46 17.22 -3.04
N SER A 114 -11.72 17.56 -4.31
CA SER A 114 -11.33 18.83 -4.88
C SER A 114 -12.10 19.18 -6.16
N ILE A 115 -12.06 20.46 -6.55
CA ILE A 115 -12.61 20.94 -7.82
C ILE A 115 -11.98 20.21 -9.04
N PRO A 116 -10.64 20.04 -9.12
CA PRO A 116 -10.04 19.26 -10.21
C PRO A 116 -10.48 17.79 -10.26
N GLN A 117 -10.73 17.15 -9.12
CA GLN A 117 -11.25 15.77 -9.08
C GLN A 117 -12.67 15.72 -9.66
N ARG A 118 -13.54 16.66 -9.26
CA ARG A 118 -14.90 16.81 -9.80
C ARG A 118 -14.89 17.02 -11.31
N ASP A 119 -14.08 17.95 -11.82
CA ASP A 119 -14.10 18.31 -13.23
C ASP A 119 -13.62 17.16 -14.13
N ARG A 120 -12.61 16.39 -13.67
CA ARG A 120 -12.19 15.15 -14.32
C ARG A 120 -13.33 14.13 -14.36
N TRP A 121 -13.98 13.89 -13.22
CA TRP A 121 -15.08 12.94 -13.14
C TRP A 121 -16.25 13.32 -14.05
N ILE A 122 -16.68 14.59 -14.06
CA ILE A 122 -17.74 15.10 -14.94
C ILE A 122 -17.36 14.89 -16.41
N THR A 123 -16.12 15.21 -16.77
CA THR A 123 -15.61 15.03 -18.14
C THR A 123 -15.68 13.56 -18.57
N GLU A 124 -15.32 12.63 -17.69
CA GLU A 124 -15.42 11.18 -17.95
C GLU A 124 -16.86 10.71 -18.11
N GLN A 125 -17.81 11.23 -17.31
CA GLN A 125 -19.23 10.87 -17.47
C GLN A 125 -19.80 11.42 -18.77
N LYS A 126 -19.45 12.66 -19.16
CA LYS A 126 -19.87 13.24 -20.44
C LYS A 126 -19.37 12.43 -21.64
N LYS A 127 -18.13 11.94 -21.60
CA LYS A 127 -17.58 11.03 -22.63
C LYS A 127 -18.37 9.72 -22.76
N LYS A 128 -19.05 9.29 -21.69
CA LYS A 128 -19.92 8.11 -21.65
C LYS A 128 -21.38 8.42 -22.02
N GLY A 129 -21.67 9.64 -22.47
CA GLY A 129 -23.01 10.06 -22.93
C GLY A 129 -23.92 10.61 -21.85
N PHE A 130 -23.42 10.91 -20.65
CA PHE A 130 -24.23 11.52 -19.59
C PHE A 130 -24.25 13.04 -19.68
N GLU A 131 -25.42 13.64 -19.48
CA GLU A 131 -25.61 15.09 -19.44
C GLU A 131 -25.95 15.59 -18.04
N PHE A 132 -25.49 16.80 -17.70
CA PHE A 132 -25.73 17.46 -16.42
C PHE A 132 -26.52 18.74 -16.67
N LEU A 133 -27.80 18.77 -16.25
CA LEU A 133 -28.72 19.88 -16.50
C LEU A 133 -28.35 21.14 -15.70
N SER A 134 -27.93 20.96 -14.45
CA SER A 134 -27.48 22.01 -13.54
C SER A 134 -26.48 21.43 -12.55
N ALA A 135 -25.42 22.18 -12.24
CA ALA A 135 -24.43 21.80 -11.23
C ALA A 135 -24.05 23.05 -10.42
N VAL A 136 -24.35 23.02 -9.12
CA VAL A 136 -23.96 24.08 -8.18
C VAL A 136 -22.83 23.55 -7.31
N THR A 137 -21.77 24.34 -7.15
CA THR A 137 -20.65 24.00 -6.27
C THR A 137 -20.98 24.48 -4.86
N GLY A 138 -21.01 23.57 -3.89
CA GLY A 138 -21.15 23.93 -2.48
C GLY A 138 -19.88 24.58 -1.89
N GLU A 139 -19.96 25.05 -0.64
CA GLU A 139 -18.79 25.53 0.10
C GLU A 139 -17.73 24.44 0.27
N SER A 140 -16.46 24.82 0.16
CA SER A 140 -15.35 23.95 0.54
C SER A 140 -15.36 23.68 2.04
N ARG A 141 -15.03 22.45 2.42
CA ARG A 141 -15.01 21.97 3.80
C ARG A 141 -13.73 21.17 4.04
N THR A 142 -13.17 21.28 5.24
CA THR A 142 -12.03 20.46 5.68
C THR A 142 -12.55 19.40 6.62
N GLU A 143 -12.66 18.17 6.13
CA GLU A 143 -13.09 17.02 6.91
C GLU A 143 -11.88 16.31 7.53
N TYR A 144 -11.95 16.00 8.82
CA TYR A 144 -10.98 15.17 9.52
C TYR A 144 -11.55 13.77 9.74
N PHE A 145 -10.67 12.78 9.80
CA PHE A 145 -10.99 11.38 10.04
C PHE A 145 -10.67 11.02 11.49
N PRO A 146 -11.63 11.10 12.42
CA PRO A 146 -11.43 10.78 13.85
C PRO A 146 -11.23 9.28 14.09
N THR A 147 -11.85 8.45 13.26
CA THR A 147 -11.84 6.99 13.36
C THR A 147 -10.85 6.39 12.39
N ALA A 148 -10.14 5.35 12.84
CA ALA A 148 -9.27 4.58 11.97
C ALA A 148 -10.08 3.92 10.85
N MET A 149 -9.63 4.10 9.60
CA MET A 149 -10.22 3.39 8.47
C MET A 149 -9.86 1.92 8.53
N SER A 150 -10.87 1.05 8.43
CA SER A 150 -10.66 -0.38 8.32
C SER A 150 -10.50 -0.78 6.86
N GLN A 151 -9.43 -1.54 6.56
CA GLN A 151 -9.22 -2.18 5.26
C GLN A 151 -8.98 -3.67 5.52
N ARG A 152 -9.66 -4.52 4.76
CA ARG A 152 -9.34 -5.94 4.66
C ARG A 152 -8.54 -6.17 3.38
N LEU A 153 -7.38 -6.78 3.52
CA LEU A 153 -6.56 -7.26 2.42
C LEU A 153 -6.61 -8.78 2.43
N GLU A 154 -6.73 -9.40 1.25
CA GLU A 154 -6.83 -10.85 1.12
C GLU A 154 -5.64 -11.38 0.34
N PHE A 155 -4.78 -12.12 1.03
CA PHE A 155 -3.63 -12.81 0.47
C PHE A 155 -3.82 -14.32 0.67
N GLY A 156 -3.93 -15.08 -0.42
CA GLY A 156 -4.11 -16.53 -0.37
C GLY A 156 -5.46 -17.05 -0.85
N SER A 157 -6.22 -16.26 -1.62
CA SER A 157 -7.27 -16.83 -2.47
C SER A 157 -6.66 -17.74 -3.54
N ASP A 158 -7.46 -18.61 -4.15
CA ASP A 158 -7.00 -19.48 -5.23
C ASP A 158 -6.56 -18.66 -6.44
N GLU A 159 -7.24 -17.55 -6.73
CA GLU A 159 -6.89 -16.63 -7.82
C GLU A 159 -5.54 -15.96 -7.57
N PHE A 160 -5.29 -15.49 -6.33
CA PHE A 160 -3.98 -14.92 -5.97
C PHE A 160 -2.85 -15.95 -6.09
N ARG A 161 -3.07 -17.17 -5.59
CA ARG A 161 -2.09 -18.27 -5.70
C ARG A 161 -1.84 -18.65 -7.16
N CYS A 162 -2.90 -18.76 -7.95
CA CYS A 162 -2.80 -19.10 -9.37
C CYS A 162 -2.06 -18.00 -10.16
N ALA A 163 -2.30 -16.74 -9.82
CA ALA A 163 -1.57 -15.64 -10.43
C ALA A 163 -0.07 -15.63 -10.09
N LEU A 164 0.32 -16.01 -8.87
CA LEU A 164 1.73 -16.20 -8.53
C LEU A 164 2.36 -17.38 -9.28
N ALA A 165 1.62 -18.48 -9.45
CA ALA A 165 2.07 -19.60 -10.27
C ALA A 165 2.24 -19.21 -11.74
N TYR A 166 1.32 -18.40 -12.28
CA TYR A 166 1.42 -17.81 -13.61
C TYR A 166 2.70 -16.98 -13.77
N VAL A 167 3.03 -16.13 -12.79
CA VAL A 167 4.27 -15.34 -12.79
C VAL A 167 5.49 -16.25 -12.80
N ALA A 168 5.55 -17.24 -11.90
CA ALA A 168 6.68 -18.16 -11.82
C ALA A 168 6.88 -18.95 -13.12
N LEU A 169 5.80 -19.45 -13.74
CA LEU A 169 5.86 -20.16 -15.02
C LEU A 169 6.28 -19.23 -16.16
N THR A 170 5.78 -18.00 -16.19
CA THR A 170 6.14 -17.00 -17.21
C THR A 170 7.64 -16.67 -17.13
N LEU A 171 8.19 -16.51 -15.92
CA LEU A 171 9.61 -16.27 -15.73
C LEU A 171 10.46 -17.50 -16.05
N LEU A 172 10.04 -18.70 -15.66
CA LEU A 172 10.69 -19.94 -16.10
C LEU A 172 10.74 -20.03 -17.63
N SER A 173 9.65 -19.66 -18.31
CA SER A 173 9.57 -19.69 -19.77
C SER A 173 10.41 -18.62 -20.45
N HIS A 174 10.59 -17.47 -19.79
CA HIS A 174 11.46 -16.40 -20.26
C HIS A 174 12.94 -16.83 -20.26
N TYR A 175 13.42 -17.37 -19.14
CA TYR A 175 14.84 -17.70 -18.97
C TYR A 175 15.21 -19.12 -19.42
N PHE A 176 14.27 -20.07 -19.37
CA PHE A 176 14.45 -21.48 -19.74
C PHE A 176 13.36 -21.94 -20.73
N PRO A 177 13.29 -21.34 -21.93
CA PRO A 177 12.19 -21.58 -22.88
C PRO A 177 12.02 -23.05 -23.23
N ASP A 178 13.09 -23.81 -23.45
CA ASP A 178 12.99 -25.22 -23.83
C ASP A 178 12.34 -26.07 -22.73
N VAL A 179 12.63 -25.72 -21.46
CA VAL A 179 12.09 -26.42 -20.29
C VAL A 179 10.59 -26.22 -20.16
N SER A 180 10.12 -24.98 -20.37
CA SER A 180 8.69 -24.63 -20.27
C SER A 180 7.78 -25.44 -21.20
N ARG A 181 8.34 -26.01 -22.28
CA ARG A 181 7.61 -26.78 -23.30
C ARG A 181 7.57 -28.27 -23.02
N LEU A 182 8.26 -28.75 -21.99
CA LEU A 182 8.21 -30.16 -21.58
C LEU A 182 6.83 -30.50 -20.99
N GLY A 183 6.33 -31.70 -21.30
CA GLY A 183 5.04 -32.19 -20.81
C GLY A 183 4.98 -32.38 -19.29
N ALA A 184 6.12 -32.43 -18.63
CA ALA A 184 6.24 -32.52 -17.17
C ALA A 184 5.66 -31.30 -16.42
N LEU A 185 5.50 -30.15 -17.10
CA LEU A 185 4.86 -28.96 -16.55
C LEU A 185 3.36 -28.87 -16.89
N SER A 186 2.74 -29.94 -17.41
CA SER A 186 1.33 -29.93 -17.83
C SER A 186 0.35 -29.62 -16.68
N SER A 187 0.56 -30.18 -15.49
CA SER A 187 -0.37 -29.94 -14.37
C SER A 187 -0.37 -28.48 -13.89
N ILE A 188 0.79 -27.81 -13.84
CA ILE A 188 0.79 -26.37 -13.48
C ILE A 188 0.13 -25.51 -14.55
N LYS A 189 0.27 -25.87 -15.84
CA LYS A 189 -0.41 -25.19 -16.95
C LYS A 189 -1.93 -25.33 -16.83
N LYS A 190 -2.43 -26.53 -16.54
CA LYS A 190 -3.86 -26.78 -16.30
C LYS A 190 -4.41 -25.97 -15.12
N CYS A 191 -3.64 -25.84 -14.04
CA CYS A 191 -4.01 -24.97 -12.91
C CYS A 191 -4.18 -23.51 -13.38
N ILE A 192 -3.22 -23.01 -14.16
CA ILE A 192 -3.23 -21.63 -14.69
C ILE A 192 -4.37 -21.39 -15.69
N LEU A 193 -4.76 -22.42 -16.46
CA LEU A 193 -5.90 -22.39 -17.37
C LEU A 193 -7.25 -22.58 -16.65
N GLY A 194 -7.26 -22.86 -15.35
CA GLY A 194 -8.47 -23.10 -14.56
C GLY A 194 -9.09 -24.50 -14.76
N GLU A 195 -8.36 -25.42 -15.37
CA GLU A 195 -8.78 -26.81 -15.58
C GLU A 195 -8.55 -27.69 -14.34
N GLU A 196 -7.58 -27.32 -13.49
CA GLU A 196 -7.25 -27.99 -12.23
C GLU A 196 -7.17 -26.96 -11.08
N LEU A 197 -7.38 -27.40 -9.84
CA LEU A 197 -7.23 -26.53 -8.66
C LEU A 197 -5.75 -26.32 -8.33
N ILE A 198 -5.39 -25.08 -7.97
CA ILE A 198 -4.00 -24.75 -7.60
C ILE A 198 -3.56 -25.46 -6.31
N GLY A 199 -4.48 -25.73 -5.38
CA GLY A 199 -4.22 -26.48 -4.15
C GLY A 199 -3.05 -25.93 -3.34
N ASP A 200 -2.19 -26.82 -2.86
CA ASP A 200 -0.97 -26.50 -2.09
C ASP A 200 0.28 -26.38 -2.97
N ARG A 201 0.12 -26.24 -4.30
CA ARG A 201 1.24 -25.93 -5.22
C ARG A 201 1.87 -24.59 -4.92
N VAL A 202 1.13 -23.68 -4.29
CA VAL A 202 1.63 -22.41 -3.79
C VAL A 202 1.44 -22.34 -2.28
N TRP A 203 2.51 -22.13 -1.52
CA TRP A 203 2.47 -22.08 -0.06
C TRP A 203 3.32 -20.94 0.50
N TRP A 204 2.95 -20.49 1.70
CA TRP A 204 3.69 -19.47 2.42
C TRP A 204 5.02 -20.01 2.94
N VAL A 205 6.03 -19.16 2.93
CA VAL A 205 7.36 -19.45 3.46
C VAL A 205 7.67 -18.42 4.54
N ASP A 206 8.15 -18.90 5.70
CA ASP A 206 8.68 -18.00 6.73
C ASP A 206 9.94 -17.31 6.16
N PRO A 207 9.92 -15.98 5.96
CA PRO A 207 11.07 -15.27 5.38
C PRO A 207 12.34 -15.40 6.24
N SER A 208 12.24 -15.71 7.53
CA SER A 208 13.42 -15.95 8.37
C SER A 208 14.14 -17.27 8.08
N ARG A 209 13.53 -18.14 7.28
CA ARG A 209 14.08 -19.48 6.93
C ARG A 209 14.67 -19.56 5.54
N VAL A 210 14.62 -18.46 4.79
CA VAL A 210 15.18 -18.34 3.45
C VAL A 210 16.00 -17.07 3.34
N THR A 211 17.08 -17.11 2.57
CA THR A 211 17.78 -15.88 2.22
C THR A 211 16.97 -15.16 1.16
N VAL A 212 16.26 -14.10 1.57
CA VAL A 212 15.55 -13.22 0.63
C VAL A 212 16.59 -12.41 -0.15
N PRO A 213 16.67 -12.56 -1.48
CA PRO A 213 17.59 -11.76 -2.29
C PRO A 213 17.24 -10.27 -2.19
N SER A 214 18.26 -9.44 -1.96
CA SER A 214 18.09 -7.99 -1.83
C SER A 214 19.24 -7.24 -2.45
N ASP A 215 18.98 -6.02 -2.89
CA ASP A 215 19.98 -5.04 -3.33
C ASP A 215 19.72 -3.71 -2.61
N SER A 216 20.76 -3.03 -2.13
CA SER A 216 20.61 -1.75 -1.43
C SER A 216 20.06 -0.65 -2.33
N SER A 217 20.23 -0.77 -3.64
CA SER A 217 19.66 0.13 -4.63
C SER A 217 18.15 -0.02 -4.75
N PHE A 218 17.59 -1.18 -4.38
CA PHE A 218 16.17 -1.52 -4.46
C PHE A 218 15.57 -1.73 -3.05
N PRO A 219 15.27 -0.66 -2.31
CA PRO A 219 14.85 -0.74 -0.91
C PRO A 219 13.49 -1.43 -0.70
N HIS A 220 12.64 -1.54 -1.72
CA HIS A 220 11.33 -2.22 -1.63
C HIS A 220 11.17 -3.34 -2.66
N VAL A 221 12.28 -4.01 -2.95
CA VAL A 221 12.39 -5.02 -4.01
C VAL A 221 11.32 -6.10 -3.95
N HIS A 222 10.80 -6.47 -5.12
CA HIS A 222 10.21 -7.79 -5.33
C HIS A 222 11.31 -8.72 -5.84
N SER A 223 11.49 -9.88 -5.21
CA SER A 223 12.46 -10.89 -5.67
C SER A 223 11.76 -12.12 -6.19
N VAL A 224 12.20 -12.64 -7.34
CA VAL A 224 11.78 -13.95 -7.83
C VAL A 224 13.01 -14.81 -8.09
N VAL A 225 13.04 -16.00 -7.49
CA VAL A 225 14.05 -17.02 -7.78
C VAL A 225 13.37 -18.16 -8.50
N ILE A 226 13.87 -18.54 -9.67
CA ILE A 226 13.47 -19.77 -10.36
C ILE A 226 14.64 -20.73 -10.32
N GLU A 227 14.42 -21.94 -9.80
CA GLU A 227 15.41 -23.01 -9.73
C GLU A 227 14.86 -24.31 -10.34
N ILE A 228 15.72 -25.01 -11.07
CA ILE A 228 15.54 -26.39 -11.49
C ILE A 228 16.67 -27.19 -10.85
N SER A 229 16.35 -28.02 -9.86
CA SER A 229 17.34 -28.84 -9.17
C SER A 229 17.91 -29.89 -10.13
N GLY A 230 19.23 -29.94 -10.27
CA GLY A 230 19.87 -30.97 -11.09
C GLY A 230 19.70 -32.38 -10.52
N ALA A 231 19.66 -32.50 -9.19
CA ALA A 231 19.58 -33.77 -8.48
C ALA A 231 18.18 -34.39 -8.49
N THR A 232 17.13 -33.58 -8.29
CA THR A 232 15.76 -34.08 -8.19
C THR A 232 14.92 -33.80 -9.43
N GLY A 233 15.35 -32.87 -10.29
CA GLY A 233 14.55 -32.35 -11.39
C GLY A 233 13.43 -31.40 -10.95
N GLN A 234 13.27 -31.14 -9.65
CA GLN A 234 12.23 -30.26 -9.13
C GLN A 234 12.41 -28.82 -9.66
N ALA A 235 11.37 -28.28 -10.29
CA ALA A 235 11.28 -26.88 -10.67
C ALA A 235 10.50 -26.10 -9.61
N THR A 236 11.12 -25.07 -9.05
CA THR A 236 10.57 -24.28 -7.94
C THR A 236 10.70 -22.80 -8.22
N GLY A 237 9.64 -22.04 -7.91
CA GLY A 237 9.69 -20.59 -7.81
C GLY A 237 9.66 -20.15 -6.35
N LEU A 238 10.49 -19.21 -5.93
CA LEU A 238 10.35 -18.47 -4.67
C LEU A 238 10.10 -17.00 -5.00
N ILE A 239 8.93 -16.50 -4.61
CA ILE A 239 8.51 -15.12 -4.85
C ILE A 239 8.43 -14.41 -3.51
N THR A 240 9.13 -13.30 -3.39
CA THR A 240 9.04 -12.40 -2.24
C THR A 240 8.58 -11.02 -2.71
N LEU A 241 7.46 -10.55 -2.16
CA LEU A 241 6.90 -9.24 -2.48
C LEU A 241 7.19 -8.25 -1.36
N PHE A 242 7.66 -7.05 -1.72
CA PHE A 242 8.02 -6.00 -0.76
C PHE A 242 8.95 -6.51 0.34
N LYS A 243 9.91 -7.39 0.01
CA LYS A 243 10.82 -8.10 0.94
C LYS A 243 10.19 -9.00 2.01
N HIS A 244 8.90 -8.88 2.30
CA HIS A 244 8.28 -9.50 3.48
C HIS A 244 7.31 -10.64 3.14
N LEU A 245 6.56 -10.55 2.04
CA LEU A 245 5.57 -11.58 1.68
C LEU A 245 6.22 -12.67 0.84
N CYS A 246 6.59 -13.79 1.45
CA CYS A 246 7.31 -14.87 0.80
C CYS A 246 6.43 -16.09 0.53
N LEU A 247 6.38 -16.52 -0.74
CA LEU A 247 5.64 -17.70 -1.19
C LEU A 247 6.48 -18.55 -2.13
N ALA A 248 6.35 -19.87 -2.00
CA ALA A 248 6.96 -20.83 -2.91
C ALA A 248 5.91 -21.41 -3.87
N VAL A 249 6.37 -21.80 -5.06
CA VAL A 249 5.58 -22.36 -6.15
C VAL A 249 6.24 -23.65 -6.61
N ASP A 250 5.49 -24.75 -6.59
CA ASP A 250 5.85 -26.02 -7.23
C ASP A 250 5.38 -26.02 -8.69
N LEU A 251 6.34 -25.88 -9.60
CA LEU A 251 6.10 -25.88 -11.05
C LEU A 251 6.01 -27.30 -11.62
N GLY A 252 6.58 -28.29 -10.92
CA GLY A 252 6.60 -29.70 -11.32
C GLY A 252 8.00 -30.32 -11.31
N VAL A 253 8.06 -31.62 -11.61
CA VAL A 253 9.31 -32.39 -11.63
C VAL A 253 9.71 -32.66 -13.07
N LEU A 254 10.85 -32.13 -13.48
CA LEU A 254 11.44 -32.27 -14.81
C LEU A 254 12.39 -33.47 -14.87
N PRO A 255 12.77 -33.94 -16.08
CA PRO A 255 13.88 -34.87 -16.21
C PRO A 255 15.15 -34.31 -15.56
N GLN A 256 15.87 -35.16 -14.81
CA GLN A 256 17.12 -34.79 -14.15
C GLN A 256 18.15 -34.30 -15.17
N GLY A 257 19.00 -33.36 -14.75
CA GLY A 257 19.95 -32.70 -15.64
C GLY A 257 20.86 -31.72 -14.90
N ALA A 258 21.40 -30.75 -15.64
CA ALA A 258 22.16 -29.67 -15.02
C ALA A 258 21.25 -28.77 -14.18
N GLU A 259 21.74 -28.36 -13.01
CA GLU A 259 21.08 -27.35 -12.20
C GLU A 259 20.97 -26.03 -12.97
N LYS A 260 19.80 -25.41 -12.93
CA LYS A 260 19.55 -24.11 -13.57
C LYS A 260 18.92 -23.18 -12.56
N ARG A 261 19.45 -21.96 -12.47
CA ARG A 261 18.92 -20.95 -11.56
C ARG A 261 19.05 -19.55 -12.09
N ILE A 262 18.03 -18.74 -11.82
CA ILE A 262 18.03 -17.30 -12.02
C ILE A 262 17.38 -16.62 -10.82
N THR A 263 18.01 -15.57 -10.32
CA THR A 263 17.44 -14.66 -9.32
C THR A 263 17.15 -13.31 -9.99
N ILE A 264 15.96 -12.79 -9.75
CA ILE A 264 15.46 -11.58 -10.39
C ILE A 264 15.02 -10.63 -9.30
N LEU A 265 15.58 -9.43 -9.29
CA LEU A 265 15.24 -8.36 -8.37
C LEU A 265 14.54 -7.27 -9.16
N ILE A 266 13.36 -6.83 -8.70
CA ILE A 266 12.52 -5.85 -9.38
C ILE A 266 12.33 -4.65 -8.45
N ASP A 267 12.69 -3.45 -8.93
CA ASP A 267 12.38 -2.20 -8.25
C ASP A 267 10.97 -1.72 -8.61
N PRO A 268 10.00 -1.78 -7.68
CA PRO A 268 8.65 -1.31 -7.96
C PRO A 268 8.57 0.22 -8.13
N LEU A 269 9.60 0.97 -7.74
CA LEU A 269 9.64 2.44 -7.81
C LEU A 269 10.42 2.99 -9.01
N ALA A 270 10.99 2.13 -9.85
CA ALA A 270 11.76 2.57 -11.01
C ALA A 270 10.93 3.54 -11.87
N GLN A 271 11.53 4.60 -12.43
CA GLN A 271 10.79 5.60 -13.23
C GLN A 271 10.74 5.29 -14.73
N ARG A 272 11.73 4.55 -15.26
CA ARG A 272 11.80 4.12 -16.66
C ARG A 272 12.35 2.70 -16.78
N PRO A 273 11.99 1.94 -17.83
CA PRO A 273 12.60 0.64 -18.07
C PRO A 273 14.09 0.76 -18.41
N GLY A 274 14.88 -0.20 -17.97
CA GLY A 274 16.28 -0.32 -18.38
C GLY A 274 17.03 -1.38 -17.60
N LEU A 275 17.91 -2.12 -18.27
CA LEU A 275 18.79 -3.10 -17.62
C LEU A 275 19.57 -2.40 -16.48
N ASN A 276 19.55 -3.00 -15.28
CA ASN A 276 20.15 -2.45 -14.05
C ASN A 276 19.54 -1.11 -13.58
N LYS A 277 18.33 -0.77 -14.04
CA LYS A 277 17.56 0.39 -13.57
C LYS A 277 16.28 -0.04 -12.88
N ASP A 278 15.54 -0.96 -13.50
CA ASP A 278 14.27 -1.48 -12.97
C ASP A 278 14.37 -2.93 -12.51
N VAL A 279 15.31 -3.70 -13.08
CA VAL A 279 15.51 -5.11 -12.80
C VAL A 279 16.98 -5.48 -12.80
N LEU A 280 17.39 -6.28 -11.81
CA LEU A 280 18.69 -6.96 -11.75
C LEU A 280 18.48 -8.47 -11.92
N GLU A 281 19.34 -9.08 -12.73
CA GLU A 281 19.30 -10.50 -13.06
C GLU A 281 20.61 -11.16 -12.64
N ILE A 282 20.53 -12.19 -11.80
CA ILE A 282 21.68 -12.84 -11.20
C ILE A 282 21.59 -14.35 -11.52
N PRO A 283 22.31 -14.83 -12.56
CA PRO A 283 22.33 -16.24 -12.90
C PRO A 283 23.12 -17.05 -11.86
N GLY A 284 22.65 -18.26 -11.55
CA GLY A 284 23.30 -19.17 -10.59
C GLY A 284 23.07 -18.81 -9.11
N GLY A 285 24.04 -19.16 -8.25
CA GLY A 285 24.01 -18.94 -6.79
C GLY A 285 23.84 -20.24 -5.99
N SER A 286 23.82 -20.15 -4.65
CA SER A 286 23.69 -21.30 -3.74
C SER A 286 22.31 -21.97 -3.79
N PRO A 287 22.19 -23.30 -3.82
CA PRO A 287 20.90 -23.99 -3.98
C PRO A 287 19.77 -23.45 -3.10
N LEU A 288 18.59 -23.35 -3.68
CA LEU A 288 17.41 -22.80 -3.03
C LEU A 288 16.85 -23.81 -2.02
N ASN A 289 17.09 -23.56 -0.74
CA ASN A 289 16.50 -24.35 0.34
C ASN A 289 15.09 -23.84 0.68
N VAL A 290 14.08 -24.30 -0.06
CA VAL A 290 12.67 -23.95 0.22
C VAL A 290 12.10 -24.86 1.31
N PRO A 291 11.60 -24.31 2.42
CA PRO A 291 10.91 -25.10 3.45
C PRO A 291 9.69 -25.85 2.88
N PRO A 292 9.41 -27.07 3.38
CA PRO A 292 8.28 -27.86 2.90
C PRO A 292 6.94 -27.20 3.23
N ARG A 293 5.89 -27.61 2.50
CA ARG A 293 4.52 -27.08 2.63
C ARG A 293 3.96 -27.11 4.05
N GLU A 294 4.31 -28.14 4.81
CA GLU A 294 3.87 -28.31 6.20
C GLU A 294 4.35 -27.17 7.09
N ASP A 295 5.56 -26.68 6.85
CA ASP A 295 6.14 -25.58 7.60
C ASP A 295 5.47 -24.25 7.24
N GLY A 296 5.02 -24.10 5.98
CA GLY A 296 4.18 -22.96 5.58
C GLY A 296 2.85 -22.91 6.33
N ARG A 297 2.21 -24.07 6.55
CA ARG A 297 0.98 -24.15 7.36
C ARG A 297 1.25 -23.80 8.83
N LYS A 298 2.35 -24.30 9.41
CA LYS A 298 2.77 -23.92 10.77
C LYS A 298 3.02 -22.41 10.87
N TYR A 299 3.72 -21.84 9.91
CA TYR A 299 3.99 -20.39 9.86
C TYR A 299 2.69 -19.57 9.86
N LEU A 300 1.71 -19.94 9.03
CA LEU A 300 0.39 -19.30 9.04
C LEU A 300 -0.31 -19.40 10.40
N GLN A 301 -0.30 -20.56 11.05
CA GLN A 301 -0.89 -20.76 12.38
C GLN A 301 -0.19 -19.88 13.42
N GLN A 302 1.14 -19.80 13.40
CA GLN A 302 1.92 -18.96 14.29
C GLN A 302 1.62 -17.47 14.09
N MET A 303 1.39 -17.02 12.85
CA MET A 303 0.95 -15.64 12.60
C MET A 303 -0.45 -15.36 13.15
N VAL A 304 -1.41 -16.30 12.99
CA VAL A 304 -2.76 -16.17 13.55
C VAL A 304 -2.71 -16.11 15.08
N ASN A 305 -1.84 -16.91 15.69
CA ASN A 305 -1.60 -16.92 17.15
C ASN A 305 -0.73 -15.74 17.64
N GLN A 306 -0.28 -14.86 16.74
CA GLN A 306 0.61 -13.72 17.05
C GLN A 306 1.99 -14.13 17.61
N GLU A 307 2.41 -15.37 17.41
CA GLU A 307 3.75 -15.89 17.78
C GLU A 307 4.82 -15.43 16.78
N LYS A 308 4.41 -15.07 15.57
CA LYS A 308 5.26 -14.53 14.50
C LYS A 308 4.71 -13.19 14.03
N PRO A 309 5.57 -12.21 13.70
CA PRO A 309 5.13 -10.93 13.19
C PRO A 309 4.41 -11.10 11.84
N ASN A 310 3.36 -10.32 11.64
CA ASN A 310 2.65 -10.29 10.36
C ASN A 310 3.50 -9.49 9.34
N PRO A 311 3.88 -10.07 8.18
CA PRO A 311 4.68 -9.37 7.17
C PRO A 311 4.03 -8.10 6.63
N VAL A 312 2.70 -8.01 6.67
CA VAL A 312 1.97 -6.77 6.31
C VAL A 312 2.35 -5.62 7.24
N THR A 313 2.51 -5.88 8.54
CA THR A 313 2.91 -4.84 9.51
C THR A 313 4.27 -4.25 9.16
N GLU A 314 5.22 -5.09 8.72
CA GLU A 314 6.55 -4.64 8.31
C GLU A 314 6.52 -3.81 7.03
N ILE A 315 5.72 -4.21 6.03
CA ILE A 315 5.52 -3.42 4.81
C ILE A 315 4.95 -2.03 5.15
N LEU A 316 3.91 -1.97 5.98
CA LEU A 316 3.28 -0.71 6.38
C LEU A 316 4.22 0.18 7.20
N ARG A 317 5.07 -0.44 8.03
CA ARG A 317 6.11 0.25 8.80
C ARG A 317 7.10 0.93 7.86
N GLU A 318 7.66 0.20 6.89
CA GLU A 318 8.59 0.76 5.90
C GLU A 318 7.94 1.89 5.09
N HIS A 319 6.70 1.72 4.63
CA HIS A 319 6.00 2.75 3.88
C HIS A 319 5.82 4.03 4.72
N ARG A 320 5.44 3.90 5.99
CA ARG A 320 5.30 5.04 6.91
C ARG A 320 6.62 5.77 7.10
N ASP A 321 7.73 5.03 7.23
CA ASP A 321 9.05 5.62 7.43
C ASP A 321 9.49 6.42 6.19
N ILE A 322 9.19 5.95 4.97
CA ILE A 322 9.39 6.71 3.71
C ILE A 322 8.56 7.99 3.70
N HIS A 323 7.27 7.88 4.05
CA HIS A 323 6.38 9.04 4.06
C HIS A 323 6.82 10.08 5.06
N MET A 324 7.32 9.65 6.21
CA MET A 324 7.90 10.56 7.21
C MET A 324 9.15 11.26 6.67
N ALA A 325 10.05 10.54 6.00
CA ALA A 325 11.23 11.16 5.39
C ALA A 325 10.85 12.21 4.34
N ARG A 326 9.88 11.92 3.47
CA ARG A 326 9.37 12.89 2.48
C ARG A 326 8.70 14.10 3.12
N LEU A 327 7.94 13.88 4.19
CA LEU A 327 7.32 14.95 4.95
C LEU A 327 8.38 15.88 5.54
N VAL A 328 9.44 15.32 6.12
CA VAL A 328 10.55 16.09 6.68
C VAL A 328 11.26 16.89 5.58
N GLU A 329 11.52 16.27 4.42
CA GLU A 329 12.13 16.93 3.25
C GLU A 329 11.29 18.12 2.75
N ASP A 330 9.95 18.02 2.76
CA ASP A 330 9.05 19.12 2.38
C ASP A 330 8.97 20.21 3.46
N LEU A 331 8.74 19.81 4.72
CA LEU A 331 8.39 20.73 5.79
C LEU A 331 9.59 21.47 6.36
N LEU A 332 10.77 20.84 6.45
CA LEU A 332 11.93 21.45 7.09
C LEU A 332 12.35 22.77 6.41
N PRO A 333 12.54 22.83 5.08
CA PRO A 333 12.88 24.09 4.41
C PRO A 333 11.80 25.17 4.60
N ARG A 334 10.52 24.77 4.58
CA ARG A 334 9.37 25.67 4.76
C ARG A 334 9.34 26.28 6.15
N LEU A 335 9.67 25.50 7.18
CA LEU A 335 9.75 25.96 8.57
C LEU A 335 10.98 26.83 8.81
N LEU A 336 12.15 26.45 8.29
CA LEU A 336 13.39 27.21 8.42
C LEU A 336 13.29 28.59 7.75
N ALA A 337 12.57 28.71 6.63
CA ALA A 337 12.29 30.00 6.00
C ALA A 337 11.60 31.01 6.93
N ALA A 338 10.94 30.54 8.00
CA ALA A 338 10.28 31.39 8.99
C ALA A 338 11.26 32.05 9.98
N GLN A 339 12.51 31.60 10.07
CA GLN A 339 13.51 32.14 11.01
C GLN A 339 13.87 33.60 10.72
N GLU A 340 13.87 33.99 9.45
CA GLU A 340 14.17 35.36 9.01
C GLU A 340 12.94 36.28 9.01
N MET A 341 11.74 35.73 9.25
CA MET A 341 10.50 36.49 9.29
C MET A 341 10.35 37.23 10.62
N ASN A 342 9.63 38.36 10.60
CA ASN A 342 9.23 39.02 11.84
C ASN A 342 8.24 38.15 12.63
N THR A 343 8.01 38.47 13.92
CA THR A 343 7.20 37.63 14.82
C THR A 343 5.79 37.36 14.30
N ALA A 344 5.09 38.37 13.74
CA ALA A 344 3.72 38.21 13.27
C ALA A 344 3.65 37.34 12.01
N GLU A 345 4.56 37.57 11.06
CA GLU A 345 4.71 36.77 9.84
C GLU A 345 5.08 35.33 10.16
N ARG A 346 6.05 35.12 11.05
CA ARG A 346 6.48 33.79 11.51
C ARG A 346 5.33 33.01 12.12
N LEU A 347 4.58 33.64 13.03
CA LEU A 347 3.41 33.02 13.66
C LEU A 347 2.37 32.61 12.61
N HIS A 348 2.07 33.48 11.65
CA HIS A 348 1.13 33.18 10.58
C HIS A 348 1.63 32.05 9.68
N HIS A 349 2.89 32.10 9.24
CA HIS A 349 3.49 31.12 8.36
C HIS A 349 3.57 29.72 8.98
N VAL A 350 4.06 29.63 10.22
CA VAL A 350 4.10 28.35 10.95
C VAL A 350 2.69 27.82 11.16
N ARG A 351 1.72 28.68 11.52
CA ARG A 351 0.31 28.24 11.67
C ARG A 351 -0.23 27.61 10.39
N MET A 352 0.03 28.19 9.22
CA MET A 352 -0.43 27.62 7.94
C MET A 352 0.14 26.21 7.73
N ILE A 353 1.43 26.01 8.01
CA ILE A 353 2.07 24.69 7.94
C ILE A 353 1.43 23.71 8.92
N ILE A 354 1.20 24.12 10.18
CA ILE A 354 0.56 23.27 11.19
C ILE A 354 -0.87 22.90 10.81
N ASP A 355 -1.62 23.83 10.21
CA ASP A 355 -3.00 23.59 9.79
C ASP A 355 -3.11 22.55 8.66
N GLU A 356 -2.16 22.54 7.71
CA GLU A 356 -2.02 21.49 6.69
C GLU A 356 -1.77 20.10 7.31
N GLN A 357 -1.06 20.05 8.44
CA GLN A 357 -0.77 18.80 9.16
C GLN A 357 -1.86 18.39 10.16
N GLY A 358 -3.05 18.99 10.08
CA GLY A 358 -4.11 18.79 11.07
C GLY A 358 -4.54 17.33 11.27
N GLN A 359 -4.65 16.53 10.21
CA GLN A 359 -4.98 15.11 10.33
C GLN A 359 -3.87 14.32 11.03
N ARG A 360 -2.60 14.65 10.76
CA ARG A 360 -1.45 14.01 11.41
C ARG A 360 -1.44 14.32 12.90
N ILE A 361 -1.68 15.58 13.28
CA ILE A 361 -1.78 16.00 14.69
C ILE A 361 -2.98 15.33 15.37
N LEU A 362 -4.11 15.18 14.68
CA LEU A 362 -5.25 14.40 15.18
C LEU A 362 -4.86 12.94 15.45
N ASN A 363 -4.08 12.32 14.57
CA ASN A 363 -3.59 10.94 14.77
C ASN A 363 -2.64 10.84 15.99
N LEU A 364 -1.77 11.83 16.21
CA LEU A 364 -0.92 11.91 17.41
C LEU A 364 -1.75 12.00 18.68
N LEU A 365 -2.76 12.88 18.68
CA LEU A 365 -3.69 13.06 19.79
C LEU A 365 -4.46 11.76 20.07
N ASN A 366 -4.99 11.10 19.04
CA ASN A 366 -5.72 9.85 19.18
C ASN A 366 -4.84 8.74 19.79
N ARG A 367 -3.59 8.63 19.34
CA ARG A 367 -2.63 7.68 19.90
C ARG A 367 -2.30 7.99 21.36
N GLY A 368 -2.09 9.26 21.71
CA GLY A 368 -1.81 9.65 23.09
C GLY A 368 -2.99 9.43 24.03
N ILE A 369 -4.22 9.69 23.57
CA ILE A 369 -5.45 9.36 24.32
C ILE A 369 -5.53 7.84 24.53
N LYS A 370 -5.31 7.04 23.48
CA LYS A 370 -5.29 5.57 23.60
C LYS A 370 -4.25 5.11 24.62
N MET A 371 -3.03 5.65 24.56
CA MET A 371 -1.98 5.36 25.54
C MET A 371 -2.34 5.79 26.97
N ALA A 372 -3.08 6.88 27.15
CA ALA A 372 -3.54 7.32 28.47
C ALA A 372 -4.66 6.42 29.02
N VAL A 373 -5.55 5.94 28.16
CA VAL A 373 -6.71 5.10 28.53
C VAL A 373 -6.32 3.64 28.76
N GLU A 374 -5.43 3.10 27.94
CA GLU A 374 -4.99 1.68 27.99
C GLU A 374 -3.64 1.52 28.71
N GLY A 375 -3.02 2.62 29.09
CA GLY A 375 -1.70 2.63 29.71
C GLY A 375 -1.71 2.15 31.16
N PRO A 376 -0.51 2.02 31.75
CA PRO A 376 -0.34 1.55 33.13
C PRO A 376 -0.72 2.60 34.18
N LEU A 377 -1.04 3.83 33.78
CA LEU A 377 -1.37 4.92 34.69
C LEU A 377 -2.83 4.78 35.16
N GLU A 378 -3.03 4.64 36.46
CA GLU A 378 -4.37 4.61 37.04
C GLU A 378 -5.00 6.01 37.01
N LEU A 379 -5.97 6.19 36.12
CA LEU A 379 -6.79 7.40 36.04
C LEU A 379 -8.19 7.11 36.62
N PRO A 380 -8.85 8.11 37.25
CA PRO A 380 -10.24 7.95 37.68
C PRO A 380 -11.14 7.55 36.51
N SER A 381 -12.12 6.66 36.75
CA SER A 381 -13.00 6.15 35.68
C SER A 381 -13.71 7.27 34.91
N LEU A 382 -14.11 8.35 35.61
CA LEU A 382 -14.75 9.51 34.98
C LEU A 382 -13.82 10.24 34.01
N VAL A 383 -12.51 10.30 34.31
CA VAL A 383 -11.49 10.87 33.41
C VAL A 383 -11.28 9.96 32.20
N ILE A 384 -11.23 8.65 32.40
CA ILE A 384 -11.11 7.67 31.31
C ILE A 384 -12.30 7.79 30.35
N ASP A 385 -13.52 7.87 30.87
CA ASP A 385 -14.73 8.00 30.06
C ASP A 385 -14.76 9.33 29.30
N ALA A 386 -14.32 10.42 29.95
CA ALA A 386 -14.21 11.72 29.29
C ALA A 386 -13.14 11.74 28.18
N LEU A 387 -12.01 11.04 28.38
CA LEU A 387 -10.95 10.90 27.37
C LEU A 387 -11.41 10.06 26.16
N LYS A 388 -12.16 8.98 26.39
CA LYS A 388 -12.77 8.19 25.31
C LYS A 388 -13.74 9.01 24.45
N LEU A 389 -14.34 10.06 25.02
CA LEU A 389 -15.23 11.00 24.34
C LEU A 389 -14.52 12.26 23.84
N ALA A 390 -13.19 12.33 23.89
CA ALA A 390 -12.46 13.51 23.43
C ALA A 390 -12.47 13.63 21.90
N ILE A 391 -12.43 12.51 21.18
CA ILE A 391 -12.48 12.45 19.72
C ILE A 391 -13.73 11.68 19.31
N VAL A 392 -14.73 12.39 18.77
CA VAL A 392 -16.02 11.83 18.37
C VAL A 392 -16.34 12.26 16.95
N GLU A 393 -16.71 11.29 16.12
CA GLU A 393 -17.19 11.51 14.76
C GLU A 393 -18.57 12.17 14.76
N ASP A 394 -18.74 13.16 13.90
CA ASP A 394 -20.03 13.80 13.64
C ASP A 394 -20.06 14.29 12.19
N SER A 395 -20.70 13.50 11.32
CA SER A 395 -20.80 13.78 9.89
C SER A 395 -21.73 14.94 9.55
N SER A 396 -22.45 15.50 10.52
CA SER A 396 -23.29 16.68 10.32
C SER A 396 -22.50 18.00 10.34
N THR A 397 -21.31 18.01 10.94
CA THR A 397 -20.46 19.20 11.02
C THR A 397 -19.64 19.40 9.75
N LYS A 398 -19.09 20.60 9.58
CA LYS A 398 -18.23 20.91 8.42
C LYS A 398 -16.87 20.19 8.47
N HIS A 399 -16.52 19.58 9.59
CA HIS A 399 -15.21 18.97 9.81
C HIS A 399 -15.26 17.48 10.19
N GLY A 400 -16.43 16.85 10.15
CA GLY A 400 -16.59 15.40 10.37
C GLY A 400 -16.42 14.95 11.83
N MET A 401 -16.39 15.89 12.77
CA MET A 401 -16.19 15.62 14.20
C MET A 401 -17.13 16.47 15.04
N ALA A 402 -17.34 16.10 16.30
CA ALA A 402 -18.04 16.96 17.25
C ALA A 402 -17.28 18.28 17.50
N GLU A 403 -17.97 19.38 17.74
CA GLU A 403 -17.37 20.71 18.00
C GLU A 403 -16.36 20.68 19.16
N ARG A 404 -16.64 19.90 20.21
CA ARG A 404 -15.71 19.69 21.33
C ARG A 404 -14.40 19.02 20.87
N SER A 405 -14.49 18.02 20.01
CA SER A 405 -13.33 17.33 19.44
C SER A 405 -12.50 18.25 18.57
N MET A 406 -13.16 19.13 17.80
CA MET A 406 -12.46 20.17 17.04
C MET A 406 -11.74 21.17 17.96
N GLY A 407 -12.38 21.57 19.07
CA GLY A 407 -11.72 22.38 20.11
C GLY A 407 -10.44 21.73 20.66
N TYR A 408 -10.48 20.42 20.91
CA TYR A 408 -9.28 19.67 21.34
C TYR A 408 -8.21 19.57 20.26
N LEU A 409 -8.59 19.40 18.99
CA LEU A 409 -7.63 19.43 17.89
C LEU A 409 -6.96 20.82 17.76
N ILE A 410 -7.71 21.91 17.95
CA ILE A 410 -7.14 23.27 17.95
C ILE A 410 -6.11 23.46 19.07
N LEU A 411 -6.40 22.94 20.27
CA LEU A 411 -5.44 22.96 21.38
C LEU A 411 -4.18 22.15 21.07
N ALA A 412 -4.34 20.95 20.52
CA ALA A 412 -3.22 20.11 20.10
C ALA A 412 -2.35 20.80 19.03
N LYS A 413 -2.98 21.38 17.99
CA LYS A 413 -2.30 22.17 16.96
C LYS A 413 -1.51 23.34 17.54
N SER A 414 -2.11 24.07 18.49
CA SER A 414 -1.48 25.22 19.14
C SER A 414 -0.26 24.80 19.96
N ALA A 415 -0.31 23.64 20.63
CA ALA A 415 0.83 23.10 21.37
C ALA A 415 1.98 22.67 20.43
N VAL A 416 1.65 21.99 19.33
CA VAL A 416 2.65 21.60 18.30
C VAL A 416 3.26 22.85 17.65
N MET A 417 2.46 23.86 17.34
CA MET A 417 2.92 25.15 16.82
C MET A 417 3.89 25.84 17.77
N ALA A 418 3.54 25.93 19.06
CA ALA A 418 4.39 26.56 20.06
C ALA A 418 5.73 25.84 20.19
N GLU A 419 5.74 24.51 20.13
CA GLU A 419 6.97 23.73 20.15
C GLU A 419 7.82 23.95 18.89
N ALA A 420 7.19 23.98 17.71
CA ALA A 420 7.90 24.26 16.46
C ALA A 420 8.59 25.63 16.51
N ILE A 421 7.89 26.65 17.00
CA ILE A 421 8.45 28.01 17.18
C ILE A 421 9.60 27.98 18.19
N ARG A 422 9.47 27.26 19.30
CA ARG A 422 10.53 27.13 20.30
C ARG A 422 11.82 26.57 19.69
N HIS A 423 11.71 25.54 18.84
CA HIS A 423 12.86 24.97 18.14
C HIS A 423 13.44 25.92 17.08
N LEU A 424 12.59 26.65 16.36
CA LEU A 424 13.03 27.66 15.40
C LEU A 424 13.80 28.79 16.08
N ASP A 425 13.29 29.33 17.18
CA ASP A 425 13.91 30.41 17.96
C ASP A 425 15.22 29.96 18.62
N ALA A 426 15.30 28.69 19.03
CA ALA A 426 16.51 28.10 19.59
C ALA A 426 17.55 27.67 18.53
N GLY A 427 17.23 27.74 17.24
CA GLY A 427 18.10 27.25 16.17
C GLY A 427 18.33 25.73 16.19
N THR A 428 17.36 24.98 16.71
CA THR A 428 17.42 23.51 16.90
C THR A 428 16.40 22.75 16.05
N MET A 429 15.84 23.40 15.03
CA MET A 429 14.91 22.77 14.09
C MET A 429 15.72 22.00 13.03
N ASP A 430 15.75 20.67 13.15
CA ASP A 430 16.40 19.74 12.25
C ASP A 430 15.49 18.56 11.87
N GLU A 431 16.01 17.63 11.05
CA GLU A 431 15.27 16.47 10.56
C GLU A 431 14.74 15.59 11.71
N ASP A 432 15.59 15.28 12.69
CA ASP A 432 15.25 14.44 13.85
C ASP A 432 14.16 15.08 14.72
N THR A 433 14.28 16.38 14.98
CA THR A 433 13.28 17.16 15.72
C THR A 433 11.93 17.12 15.02
N LEU A 434 11.92 17.33 13.71
CA LEU A 434 10.70 17.35 12.92
C LEU A 434 10.04 15.96 12.85
N GLN A 435 10.85 14.91 12.72
CA GLN A 435 10.40 13.53 12.79
C GLN A 435 9.77 13.20 14.15
N GLN A 436 10.34 13.67 15.25
CA GLN A 436 9.75 13.48 16.60
C GLN A 436 8.46 14.30 16.80
N LEU A 437 8.37 15.48 16.19
CA LEU A 437 7.23 16.38 16.34
C LEU A 437 5.99 15.90 15.56
N PHE A 438 6.18 15.36 14.36
CA PHE A 438 5.09 14.92 13.47
C PHE A 438 4.95 13.39 13.34
N GLY A 439 5.96 12.63 13.76
CA GLY A 439 5.95 11.18 13.81
C GLY A 439 5.64 10.66 15.20
N ASP A 440 6.35 9.63 15.63
CA ASP A 440 6.17 9.02 16.95
C ASP A 440 7.04 9.73 18.01
N GLY A 441 6.68 9.58 19.29
CA GLY A 441 7.48 10.10 20.40
C GLY A 441 6.98 11.43 20.95
N LEU A 442 7.83 12.47 20.90
CA LEU A 442 7.58 13.76 21.57
C LEU A 442 6.28 14.43 21.11
N GLY A 443 5.97 14.36 19.83
CA GLY A 443 4.75 14.92 19.23
C GLY A 443 3.46 14.39 19.87
N ILE A 444 3.43 13.11 20.25
CA ILE A 444 2.29 12.49 20.95
C ILE A 444 2.06 13.19 22.29
N ALA A 445 3.12 13.39 23.07
CA ALA A 445 3.03 14.03 24.38
C ALA A 445 2.61 15.50 24.24
N ILE A 446 3.19 16.24 23.29
CA ILE A 446 2.88 17.65 23.04
C ILE A 446 1.43 17.83 22.63
N ALA A 447 0.94 17.04 21.67
CA ALA A 447 -0.42 17.12 21.18
C ALA A 447 -1.45 16.74 22.27
N THR A 448 -1.11 15.78 23.13
CA THR A 448 -2.04 15.18 24.08
C THR A 448 -2.14 15.92 25.41
N LYS A 449 -1.02 16.43 25.93
CA LYS A 449 -0.94 17.11 27.23
C LYS A 449 -1.98 18.22 27.44
N PRO A 450 -2.22 19.17 26.51
CA PRO A 450 -3.21 20.22 26.73
C PRO A 450 -4.64 19.66 26.80
N VAL A 451 -4.93 18.59 26.04
CA VAL A 451 -6.25 17.95 26.01
C VAL A 451 -6.51 17.17 27.30
N THR A 452 -5.55 16.37 27.76
CA THR A 452 -5.70 15.63 29.03
C THR A 452 -5.84 16.59 30.21
N THR A 453 -5.06 17.68 30.24
CA THR A 453 -5.18 18.72 31.26
C THR A 453 -6.57 19.36 31.26
N ALA A 454 -7.09 19.71 30.07
CA ALA A 454 -8.42 20.29 29.95
C ALA A 454 -9.53 19.31 30.39
N VAL A 455 -9.39 18.02 30.07
CA VAL A 455 -10.33 16.98 30.51
C VAL A 455 -10.29 16.80 32.02
N ILE A 456 -9.11 16.70 32.63
CA ILE A 456 -8.95 16.54 34.09
C ILE A 456 -9.59 17.72 34.83
N ASN A 457 -9.20 18.96 34.47
CA ASN A 457 -9.69 20.16 35.15
C ASN A 457 -11.22 20.32 35.05
N THR A 458 -11.81 19.97 33.90
CA THR A 458 -13.28 20.07 33.72
C THR A 458 -14.04 18.96 34.46
N THR A 459 -13.37 17.86 34.77
CA THR A 459 -13.95 16.72 35.48
C THR A 459 -13.90 16.92 36.99
N GLU A 460 -12.81 17.45 37.52
CA GLU A 460 -12.65 17.80 38.94
C GLU A 460 -13.56 18.95 39.39
N LEU A 461 -13.91 19.87 38.50
CA LEU A 461 -14.90 20.92 38.78
C LEU A 461 -16.34 20.42 38.89
N ARG A 462 -16.61 19.16 38.49
CA ARG A 462 -17.95 18.53 38.51
C ARG A 462 -18.10 17.46 39.59
N SER A 463 -17.01 17.07 40.25
CA SER A 463 -16.98 16.26 41.47
C SER A 463 -16.99 17.15 42.70
#